data_AF-A0A7C2PZN1-F1
#
_entry.id   AF-A0A7C2PZN1-F1
#
_cell.length_a   1.000
_cell.length_b   1.000
_cell.length_c   1.000
_cell.angle_alpha   90.00
_cell.angle_beta   90.00
_cell.angle_gamma   90.00
#
_symmetry.space_group_name_H-M   'P 1'
#
loop_
_entity.id
_entity.type
_entity.pdbx_description
1 polymer ?
#
loop_
_entity_poly.entity_id
_entity_poly.type
_entity_poly.pdbx_seq_one_letter_code
_entity_poly.pdbx_strand_id
1 'polypeptide(L)' 'MTVASDTFGRPLRSLRISVTDRCNLRCRYCMPEQEYTWIPRSDLL' A
#
# COMPACT_ATOMS: atom_id res chain seq x y z
N MET A 1 29.28 5.00 0.80
CA MET A 1 27.82 5.14 0.86
C MET A 1 27.21 3.86 0.31
N THR A 2 26.91 2.90 1.16
CA THR A 2 26.37 1.59 0.74
C THR A 2 24.86 1.69 0.59
N VAL A 3 24.36 1.34 -0.59
CA VAL A 3 22.92 1.30 -0.87
C VAL A 3 22.37 0.00 -0.28
N ALA A 4 21.26 0.08 0.44
CA ALA A 4 20.58 -1.10 0.95
C ALA A 4 20.09 -1.97 -0.22
N SER A 5 20.39 -3.27 -0.16
CA SER A 5 20.00 -4.26 -1.17
C SER A 5 19.18 -5.38 -0.54
N ASP A 6 18.26 -5.94 -1.31
CA ASP A 6 17.50 -7.13 -0.87
C ASP A 6 18.31 -8.43 -1.00
N THR A 7 17.70 -9.58 -0.69
CA THR A 7 18.34 -10.90 -0.75
C THR A 7 18.76 -11.34 -2.14
N PHE A 8 18.24 -10.70 -3.19
CA PHE A 8 18.62 -10.93 -4.59
C PHE A 8 19.61 -9.88 -5.10
N GLY A 9 20.10 -8.98 -4.23
CA GLY A 9 21.08 -7.95 -4.56
C GLY A 9 20.50 -6.73 -5.30
N ARG A 10 19.18 -6.56 -5.35
CA ARG A 10 18.56 -5.40 -6.01
C ARG A 10 18.61 -4.18 -5.09
N PRO A 11 19.06 -2.99 -5.56
CA PRO A 11 19.19 -1.80 -4.72
C PRO A 11 17.83 -1.14 -4.43
N LEU A 12 17.67 -0.57 -3.24
CA LEU A 12 16.53 0.28 -2.90
C LEU A 12 16.50 1.53 -3.78
N ARG A 13 15.37 1.78 -4.47
CA ARG A 13 15.26 2.86 -5.47
C ARG A 13 14.00 3.73 -5.37
N SER A 14 12.90 3.17 -4.88
CA SER A 14 11.63 3.87 -4.77
C SER A 14 10.91 3.52 -3.47
N LEU A 15 10.20 4.50 -2.92
CA LEU A 15 9.33 4.34 -1.76
C LEU A 15 7.88 4.63 -2.20
N ARG A 16 7.01 3.63 -2.07
CA ARG A 16 5.57 3.79 -2.28
C ARG A 16 4.91 4.03 -0.92
N ILE A 17 4.30 5.20 -0.77
CA ILE A 17 3.56 5.56 0.44
C ILE A 17 2.07 5.52 0.12
N SER A 18 1.33 4.64 0.80
CA SER A 18 -0.13 4.60 0.75
C SER A 18 -0.68 5.49 1.87
N VAL A 19 -1.31 6.60 1.51
CA VAL A 19 -1.79 7.60 2.49
C VAL A 19 -3.12 7.19 3.10
N THR A 20 -3.98 6.57 2.31
CA THR A 20 -5.28 6.10 2.75
C THR A 20 -5.64 4.81 2.06
N ASP A 21 -6.41 3.99 2.76
CA ASP A 21 -7.10 2.84 2.21
C ASP A 21 -8.39 3.25 1.48
N ARG A 22 -8.97 4.42 1.80
CA ARG A 22 -10.27 4.90 1.30
C ARG A 22 -10.26 5.21 -0.19
N CYS A 23 -11.19 4.59 -0.91
CA CYS A 23 -11.46 4.83 -2.33
C CYS A 23 -12.96 5.04 -2.57
N ASN A 24 -13.31 5.99 -3.44
CA ASN A 24 -14.68 6.27 -3.87
C ASN A 24 -15.16 5.37 -5.02
N LEU A 25 -14.30 4.45 -5.49
CA LEU A 25 -14.60 3.46 -6.52
C LEU A 25 -14.74 2.05 -5.92
N ARG A 26 -15.45 1.16 -6.63
CA ARG A 26 -15.62 -0.27 -6.30
C ARG A 26 -15.23 -1.14 -7.48
N CYS A 27 -13.97 -1.04 -7.87
CA CYS A 27 -13.45 -1.80 -9.00
C CYS A 27 -13.43 -3.30 -8.66
N ARG A 28 -14.07 -4.14 -9.47
CA ARG A 28 -14.15 -5.60 -9.25
C ARG A 28 -12.79 -6.30 -9.03
N TYR A 29 -11.73 -5.78 -9.63
CA TYR A 29 -10.37 -6.33 -9.54
C TYR A 29 -9.51 -5.75 -8.40
N CYS A 30 -9.98 -4.70 -7.72
CA CYS A 30 -9.19 -3.96 -6.72
C CYS A 30 -9.93 -3.87 -5.38
N MET A 31 -11.20 -3.49 -5.39
CA MET A 31 -12.03 -3.27 -4.20
C MET A 31 -13.45 -3.80 -4.43
N PRO A 32 -13.66 -5.13 -4.30
CA PRO A 32 -14.98 -5.74 -4.39
C PRO A 32 -15.86 -5.34 -3.20
N GLU A 33 -17.16 -5.22 -3.44
CA GLU A 33 -18.11 -4.59 -2.50
C GLU A 33 -18.43 -5.45 -1.26
N GLN A 34 -18.38 -6.79 -1.37
CA GLN A 34 -18.75 -7.67 -0.26
C GLN A 34 -17.67 -7.81 0.84
N GLU A 35 -16.42 -7.46 0.56
CA GLU A 35 -15.27 -7.93 1.35
C GLU A 35 -14.41 -6.81 1.95
N TYR A 36 -14.78 -5.54 1.75
CA TYR A 36 -13.89 -4.44 2.14
C TYR A 36 -14.24 -3.82 3.50
N THR A 37 -13.37 -4.06 4.48
CA THR A 37 -13.38 -3.36 5.78
C THR A 37 -12.35 -2.24 5.77
N TRP A 38 -12.80 -1.02 6.03
CA TRP A 38 -11.92 0.14 6.17
C TRP A 38 -11.09 0.05 7.44
N ILE A 39 -9.85 0.50 7.35
CA ILE A 39 -8.98 0.74 8.50
C ILE A 39 -9.64 1.82 9.37
N PRO A 40 -9.67 1.62 10.71
CA PRO A 40 -10.13 2.64 11.64
C PRO A 40 -9.41 3.96 11.40
N ARG A 41 -10.14 5.07 11.50
CA ARG A 41 -9.56 6.39 11.21
C ARG A 41 -8.41 6.76 12.15
N SER A 42 -8.41 6.23 13.38
CA SER A 42 -7.33 6.40 14.36
C SER A 42 -6.00 5.82 13.93
N ASP A 43 -6.03 4.84 13.04
CA ASP A 43 -4.84 4.07 12.64
C ASP A 43 -4.30 4.57 11.29
N LEU A 44 -4.97 5.57 10.71
CA LEU A 44 -4.42 6.34 9.61
C LEU A 44 -3.40 7.35 10.16
N LEU A 45 -2.31 7.52 9.41
CA LEU A 45 -1.15 8.39 9.73
C LEU A 45 -1.54 9.80 10.18
#